data_AF-A0A0P9ECQ4-F1
#
_entry.id   AF-A0A0P9ECQ4-F1
#
_cell.length_a   1.000
_cell.length_b   1.000
_cell.length_c   1.000
_cell.angle_alpha   90.00
_cell.angle_beta   90.00
_cell.angle_gamma   90.00
#
_symmetry.space_group_name_H-M   'P 1'
#
loop_
_entity.id
_entity.type
_entity.pdbx_description
1 polymer ?
#
loop_
_entity_poly.entity_id
_entity_poly.type
_entity_poly.pdbx_seq_one_letter_code
_entity_poly.pdbx_strand_id
1 'polypeptide(L)'
;MEGKKNIVFGLIYFVATAALGLLMSSNMAGPVAEATAEKSEKFSELEQQIQSQFMMAEEPAVVTGEALMALNNLLNVEEENVNAIKGGPHAHGNLESMANIVIGILLMFLAVPSVLKQVISWLFLIAAVFHSGMLYLGVIFDQGWAMTVLGTGIGPIALLAGLLIAGIAALIGLRPQVQA
;
A
#
# COMPACT_ATOMS: atom_id res chain seq x y z
N MET A 1 29.81 8.14 -1.62
CA MET A 1 28.78 7.43 -2.43
C MET A 1 27.53 7.02 -1.62
N GLU A 2 27.33 7.54 -0.42
CA GLU A 2 26.49 6.84 0.59
C GLU A 2 24.98 6.99 0.37
N GLY A 3 24.53 8.02 -0.35
CA GLY A 3 23.13 8.18 -0.75
C GLY A 3 22.74 7.47 -2.05
N LYS A 4 23.71 7.15 -2.92
CA LYS A 4 23.44 6.55 -4.24
C LYS A 4 22.72 5.21 -4.13
N LYS A 5 23.05 4.41 -3.10
CA LYS A 5 22.42 3.11 -2.89
C LYS A 5 20.93 3.21 -2.56
N ASN A 6 20.49 4.19 -1.77
CA ASN A 6 19.06 4.39 -1.51
C ASN A 6 18.31 4.90 -2.73
N ILE A 7 18.95 5.75 -3.56
CA ILE A 7 18.34 6.23 -4.81
C ILE A 7 18.10 5.05 -5.75
N VAL A 8 19.14 4.23 -5.97
CA VAL A 8 19.05 3.06 -6.86
C VAL A 8 18.04 2.05 -6.33
N PHE A 9 18.11 1.72 -5.03
CA PHE A 9 17.14 0.83 -4.40
C PHE A 9 15.73 1.39 -4.53
N GLY A 10 15.52 2.65 -4.14
CA GLY A 10 14.20 3.29 -4.16
C GLY A 10 13.61 3.37 -5.56
N LEU A 11 14.41 3.63 -6.60
CA LEU A 11 13.94 3.61 -7.98
C LEU A 11 13.53 2.20 -8.44
N ILE A 12 14.38 1.20 -8.19
CA ILE A 12 14.04 -0.20 -8.55
C ILE A 12 12.81 -0.65 -7.78
N TYR A 13 12.75 -0.35 -6.49
CA TYR A 13 11.65 -0.72 -5.62
C TYR A 13 10.36 -0.04 -6.06
N PHE A 14 10.37 1.26 -6.36
CA PHE A 14 9.22 2.00 -6.88
C PHE A 14 8.69 1.40 -8.19
N VAL A 15 9.58 1.08 -9.14
CA VAL A 15 9.18 0.46 -10.40
C VAL A 15 8.55 -0.91 -10.15
N ALA A 16 9.14 -1.72 -9.26
CA ALA A 16 8.61 -3.03 -8.91
C ALA A 16 7.23 -2.93 -8.23
N THR A 17 7.07 -2.05 -7.23
CA THR A 17 5.81 -1.88 -6.49
C THR A 17 4.71 -1.31 -7.37
N ALA A 18 5.03 -0.34 -8.23
CA ALA A 18 4.09 0.24 -9.19
C ALA A 18 3.68 -0.77 -10.28
N ALA A 19 4.63 -1.54 -10.82
CA ALA A 19 4.33 -2.58 -11.80
C ALA A 19 3.45 -3.68 -11.20
N LEU A 20 3.74 -4.11 -9.96
CA LEU A 20 2.88 -5.03 -9.24
C LEU A 20 1.48 -4.45 -9.01
N GLY A 21 1.37 -3.17 -8.61
CA GLY A 21 0.08 -2.50 -8.46
C GLY A 21 -0.77 -2.52 -9.75
N LEU A 22 -0.14 -2.29 -10.91
CA LEU A 22 -0.81 -2.37 -12.22
C LEU A 22 -1.29 -3.79 -12.55
N LEU A 23 -0.43 -4.80 -12.37
CA LEU A 23 -0.76 -6.21 -12.60
C LEU A 23 -1.91 -6.70 -11.71
N MET A 24 -1.92 -6.25 -10.45
CA MET A 24 -2.97 -6.61 -9.51
C MET A 24 -4.30 -5.95 -9.88
N SER A 25 -4.27 -4.66 -10.23
CA SER A 25 -5.46 -3.96 -10.70
C SER A 25 -6.10 -4.62 -11.93
N SER A 26 -5.32 -5.19 -12.86
CA SER A 26 -5.88 -5.89 -14.02
C SER A 26 -6.56 -7.21 -13.66
N ASN A 27 -6.06 -7.92 -12.63
CA ASN A 27 -6.63 -9.21 -12.22
C ASN A 27 -7.88 -9.07 -11.35
N MET A 28 -8.08 -7.91 -10.71
CA MET A 28 -9.21 -7.63 -9.82
C MET A 28 -10.43 -7.04 -10.53
N ALA A 29 -10.24 -6.51 -11.74
CA ALA A 29 -11.29 -5.84 -12.48
C ALA A 29 -12.47 -6.77 -12.82
N GLY A 30 -12.22 -8.07 -13.02
CA GLY A 30 -13.27 -9.07 -13.30
C GLY A 30 -14.23 -9.28 -12.12
N PRO A 31 -13.74 -9.79 -10.97
CA PRO A 31 -14.58 -10.05 -9.79
C PRO A 31 -15.36 -8.82 -9.30
N VAL A 32 -14.73 -7.65 -9.31
CA VAL A 32 -15.39 -6.39 -8.93
C VAL A 32 -16.47 -6.01 -9.94
N ALA A 33 -16.23 -6.17 -11.24
CA ALA A 33 -17.23 -5.89 -12.27
C ALA A 33 -18.42 -6.86 -12.19
N GLU A 34 -18.17 -8.13 -11.92
CA GLU A 34 -19.21 -9.15 -11.71
C GLU A 34 -20.09 -8.81 -10.49
N ALA A 35 -19.49 -8.55 -9.33
CA ALA A 35 -20.24 -8.15 -8.13
C ALA A 35 -20.98 -6.81 -8.30
N THR A 36 -20.39 -5.88 -9.06
CA THR A 36 -21.05 -4.60 -9.40
C THR A 36 -22.25 -4.81 -10.31
N ALA A 37 -22.15 -5.71 -11.30
CA ALA A 37 -23.25 -6.07 -12.18
C ALA A 37 -24.39 -6.74 -11.39
N GLU A 38 -24.08 -7.72 -10.55
CA GLU A 38 -25.04 -8.41 -9.67
C GLU A 38 -25.78 -7.42 -8.76
N LYS A 39 -25.04 -6.53 -8.08
CA LYS A 39 -25.64 -5.47 -7.26
C LYS A 39 -26.55 -4.55 -8.09
N SER A 40 -26.18 -4.23 -9.32
CA SER A 40 -26.96 -3.33 -10.18
C SER A 40 -28.26 -3.98 -10.64
N GLU A 41 -28.22 -5.28 -10.97
CA GLU A 41 -29.39 -6.08 -11.29
C GLU A 41 -30.37 -6.16 -10.12
N LYS A 42 -29.89 -6.58 -8.94
CA LYS A 42 -30.73 -6.76 -7.74
C LYS A 42 -31.29 -5.46 -7.18
N PHE A 43 -30.56 -4.36 -7.28
CA PHE A 43 -31.12 -3.04 -6.91
C PHE A 43 -32.15 -2.54 -7.92
N SER A 44 -31.98 -2.83 -9.20
CA SER A 44 -32.95 -2.47 -10.23
C SER A 44 -34.27 -3.23 -10.02
N GLU A 45 -34.19 -4.51 -9.65
CA GLU A 45 -35.35 -5.32 -9.26
C GLU A 45 -36.05 -4.74 -8.01
N LEU A 46 -35.29 -4.42 -6.96
CA LEU A 46 -35.82 -3.78 -5.76
C LEU A 46 -36.50 -2.43 -6.07
N GLU A 47 -35.90 -1.60 -6.93
CA GLU A 47 -36.45 -0.31 -7.32
C GLU A 47 -37.80 -0.46 -8.05
N GLN A 48 -37.90 -1.40 -8.99
CA GLN A 48 -39.16 -1.70 -9.67
C GLN A 48 -40.24 -2.15 -8.69
N GLN A 49 -39.87 -2.98 -7.70
CA GLN A 49 -40.80 -3.43 -6.67
C GLN A 49 -41.26 -2.28 -5.78
N ILE A 50 -40.36 -1.40 -5.35
CA ILE A 50 -40.70 -0.19 -4.59
C ILE A 50 -41.64 0.71 -5.39
N GLN A 51 -41.38 0.93 -6.68
CA GLN A 51 -42.24 1.73 -7.55
C GLN A 51 -43.66 1.15 -7.69
N SER A 52 -43.77 -0.18 -7.70
CA SER A 52 -45.05 -0.88 -7.71
C SER A 52 -45.72 -0.95 -6.33
N GLN A 53 -45.14 -0.35 -5.27
CA GLN A 53 -45.54 -0.54 -3.86
C GLN A 53 -45.59 -2.02 -3.45
N PHE A 54 -44.67 -2.81 -3.99
CA PHE A 54 -44.56 -4.26 -3.82
C PHE A 54 -45.79 -5.06 -4.30
N MET A 55 -46.67 -4.45 -5.10
CA MET A 55 -47.85 -5.11 -5.67
C MET A 55 -47.47 -6.23 -6.67
N MET A 56 -46.22 -6.25 -7.13
CA MET A 56 -45.68 -7.26 -8.04
C MET A 56 -44.69 -8.24 -7.38
N ALA A 57 -44.50 -8.15 -6.05
CA ALA A 57 -43.62 -9.06 -5.31
C ALA A 57 -44.44 -10.10 -4.56
N GLU A 58 -44.14 -11.38 -4.76
CA GLU A 58 -44.70 -12.44 -3.90
C GLU A 58 -44.16 -12.30 -2.47
N GLU A 59 -42.88 -11.94 -2.31
CA GLU A 59 -42.23 -11.78 -1.01
C GLU A 59 -41.29 -10.55 -0.98
N PRO A 60 -41.78 -9.37 -0.55
CA PRO A 60 -40.99 -8.13 -0.46
C PRO A 60 -39.69 -8.25 0.36
N ALA A 61 -39.73 -9.10 1.38
CA ALA A 61 -38.59 -9.37 2.25
C ALA A 61 -37.46 -10.10 1.52
N VAL A 62 -37.79 -11.00 0.59
CA VAL A 62 -36.79 -11.76 -0.19
C VAL A 62 -36.06 -10.83 -1.15
N VAL A 63 -36.79 -10.04 -1.94
CA VAL A 63 -36.19 -9.08 -2.90
C VAL A 63 -35.28 -8.08 -2.18
N THR A 64 -35.70 -7.58 -1.01
CA THR A 64 -34.88 -6.69 -0.19
C THR A 64 -33.63 -7.41 0.35
N GLY A 65 -33.79 -8.65 0.81
CA GLY A 65 -32.70 -9.48 1.30
C GLY A 65 -31.65 -9.77 0.22
N GLU A 66 -32.08 -10.11 -0.99
CA GLU A 66 -31.20 -10.35 -2.14
C GLU A 66 -30.41 -9.10 -2.52
N ALA A 67 -31.05 -7.93 -2.57
CA ALA A 67 -30.36 -6.66 -2.82
C ALA A 67 -29.31 -6.36 -1.73
N LEU A 68 -29.65 -6.58 -0.45
CA LEU A 68 -28.71 -6.40 0.66
C LEU A 68 -27.54 -7.39 0.59
N MET A 69 -27.80 -8.65 0.23
CA MET A 69 -26.76 -9.66 0.04
C MET A 69 -25.83 -9.31 -1.13
N ALA A 70 -26.38 -8.84 -2.26
CA ALA A 70 -25.58 -8.41 -3.40
C ALA A 70 -24.70 -7.19 -3.06
N LEU A 71 -25.22 -6.24 -2.27
CA LEU A 71 -24.40 -5.14 -1.74
C LEU A 71 -23.28 -5.65 -0.82
N ASN A 72 -23.61 -6.56 0.11
CA ASN A 72 -22.62 -7.15 1.01
C ASN A 72 -21.55 -7.94 0.25
N ASN A 73 -21.93 -8.66 -0.81
CA ASN A 73 -21.00 -9.36 -1.69
C ASN A 73 -20.03 -8.39 -2.36
N LEU A 74 -20.54 -7.32 -2.96
CA LEU A 74 -19.70 -6.28 -3.56
C LEU A 74 -18.71 -5.68 -2.55
N LEU A 75 -19.17 -5.32 -1.35
CA LEU A 75 -18.30 -4.75 -0.31
C LEU A 75 -17.21 -5.73 0.12
N ASN A 76 -17.52 -7.01 0.27
CA ASN A 76 -16.51 -8.03 0.61
C ASN A 76 -15.50 -8.20 -0.53
N VAL A 77 -15.95 -8.27 -1.78
CA VAL A 77 -15.08 -8.38 -2.95
C VAL A 77 -14.17 -7.16 -3.08
N GLU A 78 -14.67 -5.94 -2.86
CA GLU A 78 -13.85 -4.73 -2.85
C GLU A 78 -12.83 -4.71 -1.71
N GLU A 79 -13.22 -5.15 -0.51
CA GLU A 79 -12.33 -5.17 0.64
C GLU A 79 -11.18 -6.16 0.46
N GLU A 80 -11.51 -7.40 0.09
CA GLU A 80 -10.54 -8.49 -0.08
C GLU A 80 -9.59 -8.26 -1.24
N ASN A 81 -10.09 -7.69 -2.35
CA ASN A 81 -9.31 -7.59 -3.57
C ASN A 81 -8.71 -6.19 -3.75
N VAL A 82 -9.48 -5.12 -3.52
CA VAL A 82 -9.05 -3.77 -3.86
C VAL A 82 -8.43 -3.06 -2.66
N ASN A 83 -9.13 -3.00 -1.53
CA ASN A 83 -8.69 -2.19 -0.39
C ASN A 83 -7.49 -2.81 0.33
N ALA A 84 -7.48 -4.13 0.52
CA ALA A 84 -6.37 -4.85 1.13
C ALA A 84 -5.03 -4.58 0.41
N ILE A 85 -5.07 -4.46 -0.91
CA ILE A 85 -3.87 -4.30 -1.75
C ILE A 85 -3.53 -2.84 -2.00
N LYS A 86 -4.53 -1.99 -2.30
CA LYS A 86 -4.34 -0.56 -2.56
C LYS A 86 -3.96 0.21 -1.29
N GLY A 87 -4.63 -0.05 -0.18
CA GLY A 87 -4.39 0.61 1.11
C GLY A 87 -3.20 0.04 1.89
N GLY A 88 -2.89 -1.24 1.68
CA GLY A 88 -1.81 -1.94 2.38
C GLY A 88 -0.48 -1.90 1.60
N PRO A 89 -0.05 -3.02 0.98
CA PRO A 89 1.27 -3.16 0.37
C PRO A 89 1.61 -2.06 -0.64
N HIS A 90 0.68 -1.70 -1.54
CA HIS A 90 0.97 -0.79 -2.64
C HIS A 90 1.24 0.64 -2.19
N ALA A 91 0.37 1.20 -1.34
CA ALA A 91 0.57 2.54 -0.79
C ALA A 91 1.87 2.64 0.02
N HIS A 92 2.12 1.67 0.90
CA HIS A 92 3.31 1.66 1.74
C HIS A 92 4.59 1.47 0.92
N GLY A 93 4.59 0.57 -0.07
CA GLY A 93 5.73 0.33 -0.96
C GLY A 93 6.13 1.59 -1.72
N ASN A 94 5.16 2.29 -2.29
CA ASN A 94 5.42 3.52 -3.02
C ASN A 94 5.96 4.62 -2.09
N LEU A 95 5.39 4.81 -0.90
CA LEU A 95 5.88 5.82 0.06
C LEU A 95 7.31 5.52 0.53
N GLU A 96 7.63 4.27 0.83
CA GLU A 96 8.95 3.88 1.33
C GLU A 96 10.02 3.91 0.23
N SER A 97 9.63 3.65 -1.01
CA SER A 97 10.50 3.84 -2.17
C SER A 97 10.85 5.32 -2.37
N MET A 98 9.85 6.22 -2.29
CA MET A 98 10.05 7.66 -2.38
C MET A 98 10.89 8.17 -1.22
N ALA A 99 10.63 7.69 0.00
CA ALA A 99 11.43 8.01 1.17
C ALA A 99 12.91 7.61 0.98
N ASN A 100 13.18 6.45 0.38
CA ASN A 100 14.53 6.02 0.02
C ASN A 100 15.19 6.92 -1.05
N ILE A 101 14.45 7.36 -2.07
CA ILE A 101 14.98 8.29 -3.07
C ILE A 101 15.31 9.64 -2.40
N VAL A 102 14.37 10.21 -1.65
CA VAL A 102 14.53 11.50 -0.98
C VAL A 102 15.67 11.47 0.03
N ILE A 103 15.74 10.44 0.88
CA ILE A 103 16.84 10.32 1.84
C ILE A 103 18.17 10.11 1.13
N GLY A 104 18.20 9.33 0.06
CA GLY A 104 19.39 9.13 -0.75
C GLY A 104 19.92 10.45 -1.32
N ILE A 105 19.03 11.32 -1.80
CA ILE A 105 19.38 12.67 -2.23
C ILE A 105 19.90 13.48 -1.04
N LEU A 106 19.17 13.53 0.08
CA LEU A 106 19.55 14.27 1.28
C LEU A 106 20.97 13.91 1.75
N LEU A 107 21.29 12.61 1.83
CA LEU A 107 22.58 12.10 2.27
C LEU A 107 23.77 12.61 1.43
N MET A 108 23.54 12.99 0.17
CA MET A 108 24.58 13.60 -0.68
C MET A 108 24.92 15.04 -0.27
N PHE A 109 24.00 15.73 0.39
CA PHE A 109 24.14 17.12 0.83
C PHE A 109 24.54 17.26 2.30
N LEU A 110 24.40 16.21 3.11
CA LEU A 110 24.76 16.24 4.53
C LEU A 110 26.27 16.22 4.75
N ALA A 111 26.82 17.15 5.51
CA ALA A 111 28.22 17.25 5.94
C ALA A 111 28.42 16.64 7.32
N VAL A 112 27.99 15.39 7.47
CA VAL A 112 28.10 14.60 8.71
C VAL A 112 29.04 13.41 8.51
N PRO A 113 29.54 12.79 9.58
CA PRO A 113 30.40 11.61 9.47
C PRO A 113 29.78 10.52 8.59
N SER A 114 30.60 9.86 7.78
CA SER A 114 30.16 8.83 6.82
C SER A 114 29.42 7.68 7.52
N VAL A 115 29.86 7.29 8.72
CA VAL A 115 29.17 6.29 9.54
C VAL A 115 27.71 6.67 9.81
N LEU A 116 27.42 7.94 10.10
CA LEU A 116 26.06 8.40 10.36
C LEU A 116 25.19 8.32 9.11
N LYS A 117 25.73 8.69 7.95
CA LYS A 117 25.04 8.55 6.66
C LYS A 117 24.75 7.09 6.34
N GLN A 118 25.69 6.18 6.63
CA GLN A 118 25.50 4.73 6.45
C GLN A 118 24.39 4.19 7.35
N VAL A 119 24.37 4.59 8.63
CA VAL A 119 23.32 4.18 9.58
C VAL A 119 21.95 4.63 9.09
N ILE A 120 21.79 5.93 8.77
CA ILE A 120 20.54 6.47 8.21
C ILE A 120 20.13 5.66 6.98
N SER A 121 21.06 5.49 6.05
CA SER A 121 20.81 4.78 4.80
C SER A 121 20.32 3.35 5.02
N TRP A 122 20.98 2.58 5.90
CA TRP A 122 20.59 1.21 6.20
C TRP A 122 19.23 1.13 6.91
N LEU A 123 18.92 2.07 7.80
CA LEU A 123 17.62 2.13 8.46
C LEU A 123 16.47 2.27 7.45
N PHE A 124 16.61 3.11 6.42
CA PHE A 124 15.60 3.25 5.38
C PHE A 124 15.47 2.02 4.47
N LEU A 125 16.57 1.30 4.21
CA LEU A 125 16.52 0.05 3.44
C LEU A 125 15.86 -1.07 4.24
N ILE A 126 16.24 -1.22 5.51
CA ILE A 126 15.64 -2.19 6.44
C ILE A 126 14.16 -1.89 6.62
N ALA A 127 13.79 -0.62 6.81
CA ALA A 127 12.40 -0.19 6.88
C ALA A 127 11.60 -0.66 5.66
N ALA A 128 12.06 -0.32 4.45
CA ALA A 128 11.36 -0.68 3.22
C ALA A 128 11.16 -2.19 3.07
N VAL A 129 12.21 -2.98 3.35
CA VAL A 129 12.15 -4.44 3.22
C VAL A 129 11.25 -5.07 4.29
N PHE A 130 11.38 -4.64 5.55
CA PHE A 130 10.69 -5.26 6.67
C PHE A 130 9.30 -4.68 6.98
N HIS A 131 8.91 -3.59 6.31
CA HIS A 131 7.57 -3.01 6.39
C HIS A 131 6.78 -3.27 5.11
N SER A 132 6.93 -2.45 4.06
CA SER A 132 6.20 -2.68 2.81
C SER A 132 6.58 -3.98 2.12
N GLY A 133 7.85 -4.40 2.16
CA GLY A 133 8.28 -5.65 1.53
C GLY A 133 7.61 -6.87 2.17
N MET A 134 7.46 -6.87 3.50
CA MET A 134 6.74 -7.92 4.22
C MET A 134 5.23 -7.86 3.97
N LEU A 135 4.65 -6.67 3.80
CA LEU A 135 3.26 -6.52 3.36
C LEU A 135 3.06 -7.13 1.97
N TYR A 136 3.96 -6.88 1.01
CA TYR A 136 3.91 -7.52 -0.30
C TYR A 136 4.00 -9.05 -0.18
N LEU A 137 4.97 -9.57 0.59
CA LEU A 137 5.11 -11.02 0.77
C LEU A 137 3.88 -11.65 1.44
N GLY A 138 3.35 -11.03 2.49
CA GLY A 138 2.23 -11.58 3.26
C GLY A 138 0.89 -11.47 2.57
N VAL A 139 0.58 -10.33 1.95
CA VAL A 139 -0.74 -10.06 1.36
C VAL A 139 -0.82 -10.49 -0.11
N ILE A 140 0.26 -10.32 -0.88
CA ILE A 140 0.25 -10.54 -2.33
C ILE A 140 0.76 -11.93 -2.69
N PHE A 141 1.80 -12.40 -2.00
CA PHE A 141 2.38 -13.73 -2.25
C PHE A 141 1.93 -14.79 -1.23
N ASP A 142 0.97 -14.47 -0.36
CA ASP A 142 0.39 -15.35 0.65
C ASP A 142 1.44 -16.05 1.54
N GLN A 143 2.52 -15.33 1.87
CA GLN A 143 3.60 -15.83 2.71
C GLN A 143 3.33 -15.49 4.18
N GLY A 144 2.60 -16.34 4.89
CA GLY A 144 2.17 -16.08 6.28
C GLY A 144 3.30 -15.73 7.26
N TRP A 145 4.51 -16.26 7.08
CA TRP A 145 5.68 -15.92 7.91
C TRP A 145 6.07 -14.43 7.80
N ALA A 146 5.81 -13.79 6.66
CA ALA A 146 6.09 -12.37 6.47
C ALA A 146 5.21 -11.50 7.37
N MET A 147 3.96 -11.91 7.61
CA MET A 147 3.07 -11.21 8.54
C MET A 147 3.52 -11.34 9.99
N THR A 148 4.13 -12.46 10.38
CA THR A 148 4.76 -12.62 11.70
C THR A 148 5.92 -11.65 11.88
N VAL A 149 6.79 -11.54 10.86
CA VAL A 149 7.91 -10.60 10.88
C VAL A 149 7.43 -9.16 10.89
N LEU A 150 6.42 -8.82 10.09
CA LEU A 150 5.79 -7.51 10.08
C LEU A 150 5.24 -7.14 11.47
N GLY A 151 4.61 -8.11 12.15
CA GLY A 151 4.07 -7.95 13.50
C GLY A 151 5.10 -7.64 14.58
N THR A 152 6.40 -7.86 14.33
CA THR A 152 7.47 -7.43 15.25
C THR A 152 7.63 -5.91 15.30
N GLY A 153 7.13 -5.18 14.29
CA GLY A 153 7.27 -3.73 14.17
C GLY A 153 8.67 -3.25 13.79
N ILE A 154 9.61 -4.15 13.45
CA ILE A 154 10.99 -3.79 13.13
C ILE A 154 11.09 -2.80 11.96
N GLY A 155 10.22 -2.94 10.94
CA GLY A 155 10.16 -2.04 9.80
C GLY A 155 9.77 -0.61 10.18
N PRO A 156 8.57 -0.38 10.77
CA PRO A 156 8.16 0.94 11.26
C PRO A 156 9.14 1.58 12.26
N ILE A 157 9.71 0.79 13.18
CA ILE A 157 10.69 1.28 14.15
C ILE A 157 11.95 1.76 13.43
N ALA A 158 12.46 0.99 12.46
CA ALA A 158 13.61 1.39 11.66
C ALA A 158 13.33 2.66 10.85
N LEU A 159 12.11 2.80 10.30
CA LEU A 159 11.70 3.99 9.55
C LEU A 159 11.71 5.24 10.44
N LEU A 160 11.09 5.16 11.62
CA LEU A 160 11.02 6.28 12.57
C LEU A 160 12.40 6.66 13.11
N ALA A 161 13.23 5.68 13.45
CA ALA A 161 14.62 5.91 13.87
C ALA A 161 15.42 6.57 12.73
N GLY A 162 15.27 6.09 11.50
CA GLY A 162 15.90 6.64 10.31
C GLY A 162 15.49 8.10 10.08
N LEU A 163 14.19 8.41 10.15
CA LEU A 163 13.66 9.76 10.01
C LEU A 163 14.18 10.70 11.09
N LEU A 164 14.17 10.28 12.36
CA LEU A 164 14.65 11.09 13.47
C LEU A 164 16.15 11.43 13.31
N ILE A 165 16.97 10.42 13.04
CA ILE A 165 18.42 10.60 12.89
C ILE A 165 18.73 11.44 11.64
N ALA A 166 18.01 11.23 10.54
CA ALA A 166 18.12 12.04 9.33
C ALA A 166 17.77 13.51 9.58
N GLY A 167 16.69 13.77 10.32
CA GLY A 167 16.28 15.12 10.70
C GLY A 167 17.35 15.83 11.53
N ILE A 168 17.88 15.16 12.55
CA ILE A 168 18.99 15.69 13.36
C ILE A 168 20.23 15.94 12.49
N ALA A 169 20.59 14.99 11.63
CA ALA A 169 21.74 15.12 10.74
C ALA A 169 21.58 16.29 9.74
N ALA A 170 20.36 16.56 9.27
CA ALA A 170 20.04 17.70 8.44
C ALA A 170 20.22 19.03 9.17
N LEU A 171 19.74 19.14 10.42
CA LEU A 171 19.88 20.36 11.21
C LEU A 171 21.35 20.74 11.47
N ILE A 172 22.21 19.75 11.72
CA ILE A 172 23.63 20.00 12.05
C ILE A 172 24.53 20.13 10.82
N GLY A 173 24.15 19.53 9.70
CA GLY A 173 25.09 19.22 8.63
C GLY A 173 24.61 19.54 7.22
N LEU A 174 23.39 20.04 7.01
CA LEU A 174 22.91 20.30 5.65
C LEU A 174 23.76 21.39 4.98
N ARG A 175 24.35 21.05 3.83
CA ARG A 175 25.02 22.02 2.96
C ARG A 175 24.30 22.08 1.61
N PRO A 176 23.99 23.27 1.07
CA PRO A 176 23.29 23.41 -0.20
C PRO A 176 24.15 23.00 -1.42
N GLN A 177 25.43 22.71 -1.22
CA GLN A 177 26.36 22.26 -2.28
C GLN A 177 26.73 20.79 -2.06
N VAL A 178 26.75 20.02 -3.15
CA VAL A 178 27.14 18.60 -3.12
C VAL A 178 28.60 18.48 -2.69
N GLN A 179 28.88 17.60 -1.74
CA GLN A 179 30.25 17.28 -1.34
C GLN A 179 30.90 16.42 -2.43
N ALA A 180 31.95 16.97 -3.05
CA ALA A 180 32.79 16.28 -4.03
C ALA A 180 33.58 15.12 -3.39
#